data_AF-A0A2E5RI57-F1
#
_entry.id   AF-A0A2E5RI57-F1
#
_cell.length_a   1.000
_cell.length_b   1.000
_cell.length_c   1.000
_cell.angle_alpha   90.00
_cell.angle_beta   90.00
_cell.angle_gamma   90.00
#
_symmetry.space_group_name_H-M   'P 1'
#
loop_
_entity.id
_entity.type
_entity.pdbx_description
1 polymer ?
#
loop_
_entity_poly.entity_id
_entity_poly.type
_entity_poly.pdbx_seq_one_letter_code
_entity_poly.pdbx_strand_id
1 'polypeptide(L)'
;MPQTDDSFLKILKDLDNYHKSFLYKQPNTTSLWSDEDTEGNYVQGGRGKWRMTNHLNQERDWEKISYSYNDDGLRGPKPDVNAKKKIIFAGNCVFFGHGVNVEDSFPHIYSKKIGASYINISESRIFTDMIEDIDRISKWFKPDKIVFSSCRFFDASSFIELHMRLRFNKLFYKDKEQRALIRNELRGRIKKSHFIHMTYIFEYLKNKYKCPIVYIHQKDFNPFTYEGINIININEDLMVDLGRDNKHPGPQSHNLIANEIYKLQPE
;
A
#
# COMPACT_ATOMS: atom_id res chain seq x y z
N MET A 1 29.11 26.46 -10.10
CA MET A 1 27.94 25.59 -9.80
C MET A 1 27.24 25.33 -11.12
N PRO A 2 26.85 24.08 -11.45
CA PRO A 2 26.07 23.86 -12.65
C PRO A 2 24.74 24.60 -12.49
N GLN A 3 24.38 25.45 -13.47
CA GLN A 3 23.07 26.09 -13.50
C GLN A 3 22.02 24.97 -13.46
N THR A 4 21.12 25.01 -12.48
CA THR A 4 19.97 24.13 -12.46
C THR A 4 19.11 24.49 -13.66
N ASP A 5 19.22 23.70 -14.72
CA ASP A 5 18.39 23.80 -15.91
C ASP A 5 16.92 23.71 -15.49
N ASP A 6 16.08 24.64 -15.96
CA ASP A 6 14.64 24.71 -15.65
C ASP A 6 13.93 23.37 -15.96
N SER A 7 14.51 22.58 -16.86
CA SER A 7 14.09 21.21 -17.16
C SER A 7 14.11 20.27 -15.95
N PHE A 8 15.10 20.40 -15.05
CA PHE A 8 15.24 19.55 -13.86
C PHE A 8 14.20 19.89 -12.79
N LEU A 9 13.98 21.18 -12.52
CA LEU A 9 12.97 21.63 -11.58
C LEU A 9 11.56 21.22 -12.05
N LYS A 10 11.30 21.27 -13.35
CA LYS A 10 10.06 20.76 -13.94
C LYS A 10 9.89 19.26 -13.70
N ILE A 11 10.93 18.45 -13.94
CA ILE A 11 10.90 17.00 -13.68
C ILE A 11 10.56 16.68 -12.22
N LEU A 12 11.13 17.42 -11.26
CA LEU A 12 10.84 17.23 -9.84
C LEU A 12 9.38 17.55 -9.51
N LYS A 13 8.85 18.66 -10.02
CA LYS A 13 7.43 19.03 -9.84
C LYS A 13 6.48 18.01 -10.47
N ASP A 14 6.83 17.50 -11.65
CA ASP A 14 6.02 16.48 -12.33
C ASP A 14 6.01 15.16 -11.55
N LEU A 15 7.15 14.77 -10.95
CA LEU A 15 7.23 13.61 -10.06
C LEU A 15 6.45 13.81 -8.75
N ASP A 16 6.46 15.03 -8.20
CA ASP A 16 5.65 15.41 -7.04
C ASP A 16 4.14 15.28 -7.33
N ASN A 17 3.69 15.89 -8.43
CA ASN A 17 2.28 15.80 -8.83
C ASN A 17 1.86 14.35 -9.15
N TYR A 18 2.75 13.59 -9.78
CA TYR A 18 2.49 12.19 -10.11
C TYR A 18 2.28 11.34 -8.86
N HIS A 19 3.07 11.50 -7.80
CA HIS A 19 2.85 10.71 -6.58
C HIS A 19 1.50 11.02 -5.90
N LYS A 20 1.08 12.29 -5.89
CA LYS A 20 -0.19 12.71 -5.26
C LYS A 20 -1.42 12.15 -5.98
N SER A 21 -1.31 11.94 -7.29
CA SER A 21 -2.39 11.38 -8.12
C SER A 21 -2.75 9.92 -7.80
N PHE A 22 -1.91 9.22 -7.04
CA PHE A 22 -2.20 7.83 -6.67
C PHE A 22 -3.30 7.74 -5.62
N LEU A 23 -3.30 8.62 -4.62
CA LEU A 23 -4.15 8.45 -3.45
C LEU A 23 -5.61 8.85 -3.67
N TYR A 24 -5.84 10.00 -4.31
CA TYR A 24 -7.19 10.53 -4.56
C TYR A 24 -7.53 10.36 -6.03
N LYS A 25 -8.56 9.56 -6.29
CA LYS A 25 -9.12 9.43 -7.64
C LYS A 25 -10.24 10.45 -7.84
N GLN A 26 -10.74 10.52 -9.06
CA GLN A 26 -11.89 11.36 -9.37
C GLN A 26 -13.09 10.88 -8.53
N PRO A 27 -13.74 11.76 -7.75
CA PRO A 27 -14.89 11.40 -6.94
C PRO A 27 -16.06 10.82 -7.74
N ASN A 28 -16.80 9.88 -7.14
CA ASN A 28 -17.99 9.26 -7.73
C ASN A 28 -17.73 8.63 -9.11
N THR A 29 -16.54 8.06 -9.31
CA THR A 29 -16.18 7.37 -10.54
C THR A 29 -15.99 5.87 -10.31
N THR A 30 -16.13 5.13 -11.40
CA THR A 30 -15.76 3.72 -11.46
C THR A 30 -14.78 3.53 -12.60
N SER A 31 -13.70 2.80 -12.34
CA SER A 31 -12.75 2.38 -13.37
C SER A 31 -12.78 0.87 -13.51
N LEU A 32 -12.62 0.37 -14.74
CA LEU A 32 -12.39 -1.05 -14.96
C LEU A 32 -10.98 -1.47 -14.58
N TRP A 33 -10.01 -0.55 -14.55
CA TRP A 33 -8.58 -0.83 -14.38
C TRP A 33 -7.95 0.06 -13.31
N SER A 34 -6.89 -0.41 -12.66
CA SER A 34 -6.19 0.37 -11.63
C SER A 34 -4.71 0.00 -11.55
N ASP A 35 -3.85 1.00 -11.75
CA ASP A 35 -2.39 0.89 -11.68
C ASP A 35 -1.82 -0.30 -12.49
N GLU A 36 -1.45 -1.39 -11.81
CA GLU A 36 -0.89 -2.59 -12.43
C GLU A 36 -1.94 -3.59 -12.90
N ASP A 37 -3.21 -3.43 -12.52
CA ASP A 37 -4.31 -4.22 -13.07
C ASP A 37 -4.79 -3.57 -14.36
N THR A 38 -4.37 -4.15 -15.49
CA THR A 38 -4.62 -3.67 -16.85
C THR A 38 -5.15 -4.81 -17.72
N GLU A 39 -5.77 -4.47 -18.85
CA GLU A 39 -6.43 -5.42 -19.75
C GLU A 39 -5.55 -6.61 -20.18
N GLY A 40 -4.26 -6.37 -20.40
CA GLY A 40 -3.32 -7.41 -20.84
C GLY A 40 -2.68 -8.23 -19.72
N ASN A 41 -2.97 -7.95 -18.45
CA ASN A 41 -2.26 -8.59 -17.34
C ASN A 41 -2.89 -9.89 -16.84
N TYR A 42 -4.19 -10.07 -17.05
CA TYR A 42 -4.90 -11.31 -16.72
C TYR A 42 -4.51 -12.43 -17.69
N VAL A 43 -4.17 -13.60 -17.15
CA VAL A 43 -3.89 -14.81 -17.93
C VAL A 43 -4.47 -16.01 -17.19
N GLN A 44 -5.54 -16.62 -17.73
CA GLN A 44 -6.09 -17.86 -17.16
C GLN A 44 -5.02 -18.97 -17.13
N GLY A 45 -4.89 -19.65 -15.99
CA GLY A 45 -3.83 -20.63 -15.73
C GLY A 45 -2.43 -20.02 -15.55
N GLY A 46 -2.28 -18.70 -15.69
CA GLY A 46 -1.00 -18.01 -15.59
C GLY A 46 -0.48 -17.96 -14.16
N ARG A 47 0.83 -18.15 -14.00
CA ARG A 47 1.53 -18.10 -12.72
C ARG A 47 1.52 -16.69 -12.10
N GLY A 48 1.42 -16.61 -10.78
CA GLY A 48 1.54 -15.35 -10.04
C GLY A 48 2.86 -14.63 -10.29
N LYS A 49 2.78 -13.31 -10.52
CA LYS A 49 3.93 -12.45 -10.89
C LYS A 49 4.63 -11.83 -9.68
N TRP A 50 4.05 -11.92 -8.48
CA TRP A 50 4.63 -11.36 -7.27
C TRP A 50 5.23 -12.45 -6.38
N ARG A 51 6.25 -12.10 -5.60
CA ARG A 51 6.96 -13.05 -4.73
C ARG A 51 6.02 -13.79 -3.78
N MET A 52 5.01 -13.12 -3.23
CA MET A 52 4.07 -13.73 -2.29
C MET A 52 3.00 -14.59 -2.96
N THR A 53 2.87 -14.55 -4.28
CA THR A 53 1.83 -15.27 -5.01
C THR A 53 2.39 -16.14 -6.13
N ASN A 54 3.71 -16.22 -6.27
CA ASN A 54 4.37 -16.94 -7.36
C ASN A 54 4.26 -18.46 -7.25
N HIS A 55 3.76 -18.99 -6.12
CA HIS A 55 3.43 -20.40 -5.95
C HIS A 55 2.03 -20.73 -6.47
N LEU A 56 1.24 -19.72 -6.84
CA LEU A 56 -0.14 -19.87 -7.31
C LEU A 56 -0.23 -19.76 -8.83
N ASN A 57 -1.27 -20.38 -9.37
CA ASN A 57 -1.74 -20.17 -10.74
C ASN A 57 -3.11 -19.50 -10.71
N GLN A 58 -3.44 -18.75 -11.75
CA GLN A 58 -4.73 -18.09 -11.88
C GLN A 58 -5.80 -19.11 -12.27
N GLU A 59 -6.52 -19.62 -11.29
CA GLU A 59 -7.59 -20.60 -11.52
C GLU A 59 -8.94 -19.93 -11.78
N ARG A 60 -9.12 -18.73 -11.22
CA ARG A 60 -10.40 -18.02 -11.31
C ARG A 60 -10.53 -17.33 -12.66
N ASP A 61 -11.62 -17.67 -13.36
CA ASP A 61 -12.12 -16.82 -14.41
C ASP A 61 -12.72 -15.57 -13.77
N TRP A 62 -12.07 -14.44 -14.01
CA TRP A 62 -12.45 -13.19 -13.39
C TRP A 62 -13.58 -12.55 -14.19
N GLU A 63 -14.75 -12.40 -13.56
CA GLU A 63 -15.82 -11.54 -14.06
C GLU A 63 -15.38 -10.06 -14.13
N LYS A 64 -16.31 -9.15 -14.49
CA LYS A 64 -16.08 -7.71 -14.49
C LYS A 64 -15.70 -7.21 -13.08
N ILE A 65 -14.40 -7.10 -12.82
CA ILE A 65 -13.86 -6.34 -11.70
C ILE A 65 -13.91 -4.85 -12.00
N SER A 66 -14.33 -4.07 -11.00
CA SER A 66 -14.35 -2.63 -11.07
C SER A 66 -13.90 -1.97 -9.78
N TYR A 67 -13.33 -0.78 -9.94
CA TYR A 67 -12.79 0.04 -8.87
C TYR A 67 -13.69 1.26 -8.71
N SER A 68 -14.53 1.25 -7.68
CA SER A 68 -15.43 2.37 -7.38
C SER A 68 -14.87 3.26 -6.29
N TYR A 69 -14.98 4.57 -6.51
CA TYR A 69 -14.50 5.61 -5.61
C TYR A 69 -15.67 6.45 -5.10
N ASN A 70 -15.68 6.72 -3.79
CA ASN A 70 -16.72 7.52 -3.15
C ASN A 70 -16.60 9.02 -3.51
N ASP A 71 -17.40 9.86 -2.86
CA ASP A 71 -17.43 11.31 -3.06
C ASP A 71 -16.17 12.04 -2.57
N ASP A 72 -15.32 11.37 -1.79
CA ASP A 72 -13.99 11.85 -1.40
C ASP A 72 -12.88 11.36 -2.35
N GLY A 73 -13.23 10.59 -3.40
CA GLY A 73 -12.25 9.99 -4.31
C GLY A 73 -11.47 8.82 -3.71
N LEU A 74 -11.95 8.26 -2.59
CA LEU A 74 -11.35 7.13 -1.89
C LEU A 74 -12.06 5.83 -2.24
N ARG A 75 -11.31 4.73 -2.24
CA ARG A 75 -11.88 3.41 -2.54
C ARG A 75 -12.63 2.85 -1.34
N GLY A 76 -13.94 2.67 -1.45
CA GLY A 76 -14.76 2.22 -0.33
C GLY A 76 -16.14 2.85 -0.32
N PRO A 77 -16.98 2.51 0.67
CA PRO A 77 -18.18 3.27 0.95
C PRO A 77 -17.83 4.67 1.43
N LYS A 78 -18.83 5.55 1.46
CA LYS A 78 -18.71 6.84 2.14
C LYS A 78 -18.54 6.61 3.65
N PRO A 79 -17.54 7.23 4.31
CA PRO A 79 -17.33 7.06 5.73
C PRO A 79 -18.45 7.71 6.55
N ASP A 80 -19.02 6.95 7.49
CA ASP A 80 -19.89 7.48 8.54
C ASP A 80 -19.04 7.93 9.74
N VAL A 81 -19.02 9.24 10.00
CA VAL A 81 -18.28 9.85 11.12
C VAL A 81 -18.94 9.60 12.49
N ASN A 82 -20.23 9.26 12.49
CA ASN A 82 -21.03 8.99 13.69
C ASN A 82 -21.07 7.51 14.06
N ALA A 83 -20.47 6.63 13.24
CA ALA A 83 -20.40 5.21 13.53
C ALA A 83 -19.70 4.94 14.86
N LYS A 84 -20.19 3.93 15.59
CA LYS A 84 -19.64 3.50 16.89
C LYS A 84 -18.23 2.94 16.80
N LYS A 85 -17.86 2.38 15.65
CA LYS A 85 -16.53 1.82 15.38
C LYS A 85 -16.03 2.41 14.07
N LYS A 86 -14.82 2.97 14.10
CA LYS A 86 -14.19 3.65 12.97
C LYS A 86 -12.78 3.15 12.74
N ILE A 87 -12.46 2.79 11.50
CA ILE A 87 -11.14 2.25 11.14
C ILE A 87 -10.51 3.06 10.01
N ILE A 88 -9.23 3.40 10.15
CA ILE A 88 -8.42 3.85 9.01
C ILE A 88 -7.60 2.65 8.52
N PHE A 89 -7.72 2.35 7.23
CA PHE A 89 -6.81 1.45 6.52
C PHE A 89 -5.88 2.28 5.66
N ALA A 90 -4.57 2.07 5.83
CA ALA A 90 -3.57 2.84 5.13
C ALA A 90 -2.42 1.95 4.67
N GLY A 91 -2.25 1.77 3.37
CA GLY A 91 -1.18 0.90 2.91
C GLY A 91 -1.03 0.84 1.41
N ASN A 92 -0.41 -0.25 0.99
CA ASN A 92 -0.06 -0.51 -0.40
C ASN A 92 -1.22 -1.14 -1.20
N CYS A 93 -0.89 -1.66 -2.38
CA CYS A 93 -1.82 -2.31 -3.31
C CYS A 93 -2.66 -3.44 -2.69
N VAL A 94 -2.14 -4.17 -1.70
CA VAL A 94 -2.92 -5.22 -1.00
C VAL A 94 -4.00 -4.60 -0.12
N PHE A 95 -3.76 -3.44 0.49
CA PHE A 95 -4.82 -2.75 1.24
C PHE A 95 -5.82 -2.09 0.30
N PHE A 96 -5.36 -1.60 -0.84
CA PHE A 96 -6.27 -1.08 -1.85
C PHE A 96 -7.17 -2.18 -2.40
N GLY A 97 -6.67 -3.41 -2.58
CA GLY A 97 -7.39 -4.54 -3.15
C GLY A 97 -7.23 -4.63 -4.67
N HIS A 98 -6.00 -4.49 -5.18
CA HIS A 98 -5.74 -4.65 -6.62
C HIS A 98 -6.17 -6.04 -7.09
N GLY A 99 -6.88 -6.09 -8.21
CA GLY A 99 -7.37 -7.31 -8.84
C GLY A 99 -8.65 -7.90 -8.23
N VAL A 100 -9.30 -7.22 -7.27
CA VAL A 100 -10.55 -7.68 -6.64
C VAL A 100 -11.57 -6.55 -6.55
N ASN A 101 -12.87 -6.84 -6.36
CA ASN A 101 -13.88 -5.80 -6.08
C ASN A 101 -13.70 -5.22 -4.67
N VAL A 102 -14.35 -4.08 -4.38
CA VAL A 102 -14.22 -3.46 -3.05
C VAL A 102 -14.79 -4.36 -1.95
N GLU A 103 -15.89 -5.05 -2.23
CA GLU A 103 -16.56 -6.00 -1.33
C GLU A 103 -15.68 -7.20 -0.96
N ASP A 104 -14.77 -7.55 -1.87
CA ASP A 104 -13.82 -8.65 -1.74
C ASP A 104 -12.49 -8.23 -1.12
N SER A 105 -12.29 -6.92 -0.89
CA SER A 105 -11.07 -6.41 -0.27
C SER A 105 -11.10 -6.62 1.25
N PHE A 106 -9.95 -6.97 1.83
CA PHE A 106 -9.87 -7.24 3.27
C PHE A 106 -10.31 -6.06 4.15
N PRO A 107 -10.08 -4.77 3.79
CA PRO A 107 -10.61 -3.65 4.56
C PRO A 107 -12.13 -3.68 4.65
N HIS A 108 -12.81 -3.97 3.54
CA HIS A 108 -14.26 -4.06 3.50
C HIS A 108 -14.77 -5.28 4.28
N ILE A 109 -14.21 -6.46 4.00
CA ILE A 109 -14.58 -7.72 4.66
C ILE A 109 -14.48 -7.58 6.18
N TYR A 110 -13.33 -7.11 6.68
CA TYR A 110 -13.10 -6.97 8.11
C TYR A 110 -14.00 -5.89 8.72
N SER A 111 -14.19 -4.74 8.07
CA SER A 111 -15.06 -3.67 8.58
C SER A 111 -16.51 -4.11 8.68
N LYS A 112 -17.01 -4.80 7.65
CA LYS A 112 -18.36 -5.39 7.63
C LYS A 112 -18.53 -6.42 8.75
N LYS A 113 -17.54 -7.29 8.94
CA LYS A 113 -17.54 -8.33 9.98
C LYS A 113 -17.69 -7.76 11.40
N ILE A 114 -17.15 -6.56 11.66
CA ILE A 114 -17.20 -5.95 12.99
C ILE A 114 -18.23 -4.80 13.12
N GLY A 115 -18.98 -4.51 12.06
CA GLY A 115 -19.93 -3.40 12.00
C GLY A 115 -19.27 -2.02 12.13
N ALA A 116 -18.13 -1.81 11.46
CA ALA A 116 -17.39 -0.55 11.50
C ALA A 116 -17.55 0.27 10.22
N SER A 117 -17.57 1.59 10.39
CA SER A 117 -17.27 2.54 9.32
C SER A 117 -15.77 2.56 9.07
N TYR A 118 -15.35 2.76 7.82
CA TYR A 118 -13.93 2.82 7.51
C TYR A 118 -13.59 3.82 6.43
N ILE A 119 -12.33 4.25 6.46
CA ILE A 119 -11.67 5.00 5.40
C ILE A 119 -10.50 4.17 4.91
N ASN A 120 -10.40 3.98 3.60
CA ASN A 120 -9.26 3.33 2.97
C ASN A 120 -8.45 4.35 2.17
N ILE A 121 -7.33 4.78 2.74
CA ILE A 121 -6.33 5.66 2.11
C ILE A 121 -5.16 4.85 1.55
N SER A 122 -5.48 3.68 1.02
CA SER A 122 -4.47 2.81 0.41
C SER A 122 -4.31 3.14 -1.05
N GLU A 123 -3.14 2.79 -1.61
CA GLU A 123 -2.53 3.32 -2.84
C GLU A 123 -1.50 4.45 -2.59
N SER A 124 -1.19 4.75 -1.32
CA SER A 124 -0.02 5.57 -1.02
C SER A 124 1.27 4.83 -1.41
N ARG A 125 2.10 5.49 -2.21
CA ARG A 125 3.43 4.98 -2.60
C ARG A 125 4.51 5.36 -1.61
N ILE A 126 4.29 6.42 -0.81
CA ILE A 126 5.27 7.01 0.10
C ILE A 126 4.74 6.88 1.53
N PHE A 127 5.55 6.26 2.38
CA PHE A 127 5.15 5.93 3.74
C PHE A 127 4.98 7.17 4.61
N THR A 128 5.87 8.17 4.52
CA THR A 128 5.75 9.43 5.27
C THR A 128 4.45 10.17 4.95
N ASP A 129 4.10 10.28 3.67
CA ASP A 129 2.91 10.98 3.21
C ASP A 129 1.63 10.30 3.72
N MET A 130 1.66 8.96 3.75
CA MET A 130 0.57 8.18 4.33
C MET A 130 0.39 8.47 5.83
N ILE A 131 1.47 8.68 6.60
CA ILE A 131 1.38 9.08 8.01
C ILE A 131 0.75 10.47 8.14
N GLU A 132 1.10 11.42 7.26
CA GLU A 132 0.48 12.74 7.24
C GLU A 132 -1.03 12.66 6.94
N ASP A 133 -1.45 11.77 6.03
CA ASP A 133 -2.86 11.55 5.74
C ASP A 133 -3.61 10.88 6.90
N ILE A 134 -3.00 9.91 7.58
CA ILE A 134 -3.55 9.35 8.83
C ILE A 134 -3.79 10.48 9.83
N ASP A 135 -2.83 11.39 10.01
CA ASP A 135 -2.95 12.54 10.91
C ASP A 135 -4.06 13.49 10.52
N ARG A 136 -4.12 13.87 9.24
CA ARG A 136 -5.14 14.80 8.73
C ARG A 136 -6.54 14.21 8.90
N ILE A 137 -6.71 12.94 8.57
CA ILE A 137 -8.01 12.24 8.64
C ILE A 137 -8.43 12.01 10.09
N SER A 138 -7.50 11.63 10.95
CA SER A 138 -7.81 11.34 12.35
C SER A 138 -8.39 12.52 13.13
N LYS A 139 -8.09 13.76 12.71
CA LYS A 139 -8.65 14.98 13.32
C LYS A 139 -10.17 15.03 13.26
N TRP A 140 -10.77 14.56 12.18
CA TRP A 140 -12.23 14.62 11.97
C TRP A 140 -12.89 13.24 12.07
N PHE A 141 -12.23 12.17 11.61
CA PHE A 141 -12.79 10.83 11.63
C PHE A 141 -12.71 10.19 13.02
N LYS A 142 -11.67 10.51 13.81
CA LYS A 142 -11.43 9.97 15.18
C LYS A 142 -11.51 8.44 15.20
N PRO A 143 -10.52 7.73 14.62
CA PRO A 143 -10.55 6.28 14.50
C PRO A 143 -10.44 5.58 15.86
N ASP A 144 -11.13 4.44 15.98
CA ASP A 144 -11.01 3.48 17.08
C ASP A 144 -9.97 2.40 16.79
N LYS A 145 -9.46 2.34 15.54
CA LYS A 145 -8.37 1.45 15.13
C LYS A 145 -7.68 2.01 13.90
N ILE A 146 -6.36 1.87 13.85
CA ILE A 146 -5.55 2.16 12.66
C ILE A 146 -4.90 0.86 12.21
N VAL A 147 -5.15 0.46 10.96
CA VAL A 147 -4.50 -0.69 10.32
C VAL A 147 -3.66 -0.16 9.17
N PHE A 148 -2.37 -0.47 9.16
CA PHE A 148 -1.49 0.07 8.13
C PHE A 148 -0.39 -0.90 7.70
N SER A 149 0.24 -0.65 6.56
CA SER A 149 1.43 -1.38 6.10
C SER A 149 2.55 -0.44 5.70
N SER A 150 3.72 -0.98 5.37
CA SER A 150 4.72 -0.20 4.66
C SER A 150 4.25 0.12 3.23
N CYS A 151 4.79 1.19 2.69
CA CYS A 151 4.63 1.58 1.29
C CYS A 151 5.87 1.18 0.47
N ARG A 152 5.77 1.28 -0.86
CA ARG A 152 6.88 0.98 -1.78
C ARG A 152 8.11 1.86 -1.53
N PHE A 153 7.89 3.10 -1.10
CA PHE A 153 8.93 4.06 -0.77
C PHE A 153 8.73 4.54 0.65
N PHE A 154 9.83 4.80 1.35
CA PHE A 154 9.78 5.34 2.69
C PHE A 154 9.41 6.83 2.66
N ASP A 155 10.12 7.61 1.86
CA ASP A 155 9.92 9.06 1.71
C ASP A 155 9.94 9.48 0.22
N ALA A 156 9.54 10.73 -0.04
CA ALA A 156 9.53 11.30 -1.38
C ALA A 156 10.93 11.34 -2.03
N SER A 157 11.98 11.51 -1.23
CA SER A 157 13.35 11.54 -1.75
C SER A 157 13.76 10.18 -2.34
N SER A 158 13.37 9.08 -1.69
CA SER A 158 13.57 7.70 -2.13
C SER A 158 12.78 7.41 -3.40
N PHE A 159 11.56 7.95 -3.50
CA PHE A 159 10.74 7.87 -4.71
C PHE A 159 11.40 8.59 -5.89
N ILE A 160 11.79 9.84 -5.70
CA ILE A 160 12.45 10.67 -6.71
C ILE A 160 13.75 9.99 -7.13
N GLU A 161 14.59 9.57 -6.19
CA GLU A 161 15.88 8.93 -6.47
C GLU A 161 15.71 7.72 -7.39
N LEU A 162 14.74 6.82 -7.12
CA LEU A 162 14.49 5.69 -8.00
C LEU A 162 14.02 6.11 -9.40
N HIS A 163 13.08 7.04 -9.51
CA HIS A 163 12.54 7.46 -10.80
C HIS A 163 13.56 8.22 -11.64
N MET A 164 14.38 9.04 -10.99
CA MET A 164 15.55 9.65 -11.58
C MET A 164 16.48 8.55 -12.09
N ARG A 165 16.83 7.55 -11.27
CA ARG A 165 17.66 6.42 -11.73
C ARG A 165 17.06 5.67 -12.91
N LEU A 166 15.76 5.40 -12.95
CA LEU A 166 15.14 4.69 -14.08
C LEU A 166 15.21 5.51 -15.38
N ARG A 167 15.07 6.84 -15.29
CA ARG A 167 15.21 7.75 -16.42
C ARG A 167 16.67 7.96 -16.83
N PHE A 168 17.57 8.11 -15.86
CA PHE A 168 18.98 8.47 -16.04
C PHE A 168 19.93 7.28 -16.18
N ASN A 169 19.56 6.06 -15.77
CA ASN A 169 20.34 4.85 -16.05
C ASN A 169 20.49 4.59 -17.55
N LYS A 170 19.56 5.10 -18.37
CA LYS A 170 19.69 5.09 -19.83
C LYS A 170 20.68 6.15 -20.35
N LEU A 171 20.96 7.19 -19.57
CA LEU A 171 21.74 8.36 -19.99
C LEU A 171 23.19 8.33 -19.48
N PHE A 172 23.46 7.88 -18.25
CA PHE A 172 24.78 8.06 -17.62
C PHE A 172 25.56 6.77 -17.34
N TYR A 173 24.91 5.62 -17.23
CA TYR A 173 25.58 4.38 -16.80
C TYR A 173 25.49 3.29 -17.86
N LYS A 174 26.51 3.23 -18.72
CA LYS A 174 26.62 2.23 -19.80
C LYS A 174 26.99 0.84 -19.25
N ASP A 175 27.80 0.79 -18.18
CA ASP A 175 28.31 -0.46 -17.62
C ASP A 175 27.35 -1.13 -16.62
N LYS A 176 27.22 -2.46 -16.70
CA LYS A 176 26.38 -3.30 -15.85
C LYS A 176 26.96 -3.45 -14.45
N GLU A 177 28.28 -3.50 -14.29
CA GLU A 177 28.92 -3.70 -12.98
C GLU A 177 28.82 -2.46 -12.10
N GLN A 178 29.11 -1.27 -12.64
CA GLN A 178 28.89 0.00 -11.95
C GLN A 178 27.43 0.17 -11.47
N ARG A 179 26.46 -0.21 -12.32
CA ARG A 179 25.03 -0.20 -11.94
C ARG A 179 24.71 -1.16 -10.80
N ALA A 180 25.37 -2.32 -10.74
CA ALA A 180 25.17 -3.31 -9.68
C ALA A 180 25.78 -2.84 -8.35
N LEU A 181 27.00 -2.31 -8.37
CA LEU A 181 27.70 -1.80 -7.18
C LEU A 181 26.90 -0.69 -6.50
N ILE A 182 26.53 0.35 -7.26
CA ILE A 182 25.75 1.49 -6.74
C ILE A 182 24.41 1.00 -6.17
N ARG A 183 23.73 0.08 -6.87
CA ARG A 183 22.46 -0.50 -6.40
C ARG A 183 22.62 -1.21 -5.05
N ASN A 184 23.70 -1.95 -4.85
CA ASN A 184 23.95 -2.69 -3.61
C ASN A 184 24.26 -1.76 -2.44
N GLU A 185 25.10 -0.75 -2.64
CA GLU A 185 25.44 0.22 -1.59
C GLU A 185 24.19 0.96 -1.08
N LEU A 186 23.34 1.41 -1.99
CA LEU A 186 22.11 2.11 -1.66
C LEU A 186 21.09 1.22 -0.98
N ARG A 187 20.92 -0.02 -1.46
CA ARG A 187 20.05 -0.99 -0.78
C ARG A 187 20.47 -1.20 0.67
N GLY A 188 21.78 -1.24 0.95
CA GLY A 188 22.30 -1.31 2.31
C GLY A 188 21.92 -0.09 3.17
N ARG A 189 22.13 1.13 2.64
CA ARG A 189 21.78 2.38 3.33
C ARG A 189 20.29 2.53 3.56
N ILE A 190 19.47 2.22 2.55
CA ILE A 190 18.00 2.27 2.60
C ILE A 190 17.50 1.32 3.69
N LYS A 191 17.99 0.08 3.77
CA LYS A 191 17.54 -0.87 4.80
C LYS A 191 17.78 -0.38 6.22
N LYS A 192 18.98 0.16 6.51
CA LYS A 192 19.30 0.67 7.85
C LYS A 192 18.47 1.90 8.21
N SER A 193 18.35 2.85 7.28
CA SER A 193 17.55 4.06 7.46
C SER A 193 16.06 3.73 7.64
N HIS A 194 15.54 2.78 6.86
CA HIS A 194 14.15 2.35 6.95
C HIS A 194 13.82 1.77 8.33
N PHE A 195 14.67 0.90 8.90
CA PHE A 195 14.41 0.36 10.25
C PHE A 195 14.34 1.45 11.33
N ILE A 196 15.30 2.39 11.30
CA ILE A 196 15.33 3.52 12.25
C ILE A 196 14.06 4.35 12.10
N HIS A 197 13.71 4.75 10.87
CA HIS A 197 12.54 5.59 10.68
C HIS A 197 11.21 4.87 10.95
N MET A 198 11.10 3.58 10.65
CA MET A 198 9.94 2.77 11.04
C MET A 198 9.77 2.74 12.56
N THR A 199 10.86 2.60 13.31
CA THR A 199 10.86 2.64 14.78
C THR A 199 10.34 3.99 15.27
N TYR A 200 10.84 5.11 14.73
CA TYR A 200 10.34 6.45 15.06
C TYR A 200 8.85 6.63 14.73
N ILE A 201 8.39 6.12 13.59
CA ILE A 201 6.98 6.21 13.20
C ILE A 201 6.11 5.35 14.12
N PHE A 202 6.56 4.17 14.49
CA PHE A 202 5.81 3.32 15.42
C PHE A 202 5.68 3.99 16.79
N GLU A 203 6.77 4.59 17.29
CA GLU A 203 6.74 5.35 18.53
C GLU A 203 5.83 6.59 18.44
N TYR A 204 5.88 7.29 17.31
CA TYR A 204 5.01 8.42 17.03
C TYR A 204 3.54 8.01 17.05
N LEU A 205 3.17 6.97 16.29
CA LEU A 205 1.80 6.50 16.19
C LEU A 205 1.30 6.02 17.56
N LYS A 206 2.09 5.22 18.28
CA LYS A 206 1.78 4.73 19.63
C LYS A 206 1.49 5.87 20.61
N ASN A 207 2.32 6.91 20.62
CA ASN A 207 2.17 8.01 21.57
C ASN A 207 1.05 8.97 21.18
N LYS A 208 0.81 9.15 19.87
CA LYS A 208 -0.21 10.07 19.37
C LYS A 208 -1.61 9.48 19.42
N TYR A 209 -1.76 8.20 19.10
CA TYR A 209 -3.05 7.55 18.98
C TYR A 209 -3.31 6.64 20.17
N LYS A 210 -4.44 6.88 20.85
CA LYS A 210 -4.89 6.08 22.00
C LYS A 210 -5.67 4.82 21.59
N CYS A 211 -5.78 4.55 20.29
CA CYS A 211 -6.50 3.40 19.76
C CYS A 211 -5.53 2.27 19.40
N PRO A 212 -5.98 1.00 19.33
CA PRO A 212 -5.18 -0.09 18.81
C PRO A 212 -4.61 0.20 17.42
N ILE A 213 -3.32 -0.08 17.26
CA ILE A 213 -2.61 0.04 15.99
C ILE A 213 -2.20 -1.36 15.53
N VAL A 214 -2.46 -1.65 14.25
CA VAL A 214 -2.11 -2.91 13.60
C VAL A 214 -1.21 -2.61 12.41
N TYR A 215 0.00 -3.15 12.43
CA TYR A 215 0.93 -3.12 11.30
C TYR A 215 0.90 -4.45 10.55
N ILE A 216 0.64 -4.40 9.25
CA ILE A 216 0.68 -5.55 8.36
C ILE A 216 2.01 -5.56 7.62
N HIS A 217 2.85 -6.54 7.96
CA HIS A 217 4.17 -6.72 7.37
C HIS A 217 4.09 -7.61 6.12
N GLN A 218 4.61 -7.11 4.98
CA GLN A 218 4.56 -7.79 3.68
C GLN A 218 5.94 -8.12 3.08
N LYS A 219 6.99 -8.24 3.92
CA LYS A 219 8.28 -8.85 3.57
C LYS A 219 9.25 -7.93 2.79
N ASP A 220 10.05 -7.19 3.55
CA ASP A 220 11.40 -6.70 3.15
C ASP A 220 12.37 -6.56 4.35
N PHE A 221 11.86 -6.77 5.56
CA PHE A 221 12.58 -6.74 6.82
C PHE A 221 12.30 -8.03 7.58
N ASN A 222 13.23 -8.47 8.43
CA ASN A 222 12.94 -9.57 9.33
C ASN A 222 11.70 -9.22 10.16
N PRO A 223 10.79 -10.18 10.42
CA PRO A 223 9.74 -9.99 11.39
C PRO A 223 10.35 -9.42 12.66
N PHE A 224 9.80 -8.32 13.14
CA PHE A 224 10.18 -7.72 14.40
C PHE A 224 8.93 -7.50 15.23
N THR A 225 9.08 -7.51 16.54
CA THR A 225 8.04 -7.14 17.48
C THR A 225 8.25 -5.68 17.89
N TYR A 226 7.16 -4.96 18.14
CA TYR A 226 7.23 -3.61 18.68
C TYR A 226 6.16 -3.42 19.74
N GLU A 227 6.55 -3.06 20.95
CA GLU A 227 5.63 -2.94 22.08
C GLU A 227 4.58 -1.85 21.82
N GLY A 228 3.30 -2.21 21.93
CA GLY A 228 2.16 -1.32 21.68
C GLY A 228 1.68 -1.29 20.23
N ILE A 229 2.30 -2.06 19.33
CA ILE A 229 1.84 -2.23 17.95
C ILE A 229 1.59 -3.72 17.70
N ASN A 230 0.38 -4.06 17.27
CA ASN A 230 0.09 -5.43 16.86
C ASN A 230 0.65 -5.68 15.46
N ILE A 231 1.49 -6.68 15.28
CA ILE A 231 2.14 -6.95 13.99
C ILE A 231 1.59 -8.25 13.40
N ILE A 232 1.02 -8.17 12.20
CA ILE A 232 0.58 -9.32 11.41
C ILE A 232 1.59 -9.54 10.29
N ASN A 233 2.19 -10.72 10.25
CA ASN A 233 3.05 -11.11 9.14
C ASN A 233 2.21 -11.78 8.06
N ILE A 234 2.08 -11.13 6.91
CA ILE A 234 1.50 -11.78 5.75
C ILE A 234 2.60 -12.57 5.04
N ASN A 235 2.34 -13.86 4.84
CA ASN A 235 3.24 -14.80 4.18
C ASN A 235 2.52 -15.53 3.03
N GLU A 236 3.21 -16.48 2.41
CA GLU A 236 2.68 -17.27 1.29
C GLU A 236 1.51 -18.18 1.71
N ASP A 237 1.39 -18.54 2.99
CA ASP A 237 0.29 -19.40 3.49
C ASP A 237 -1.05 -18.65 3.53
N LEU A 238 -1.02 -17.32 3.65
CA LEU A 238 -2.22 -16.48 3.54
C LEU A 238 -2.58 -16.14 2.08
N MET A 239 -1.75 -16.57 1.13
CA MET A 239 -1.92 -16.32 -0.30
C MET A 239 -2.38 -17.63 -0.94
N VAL A 240 -3.69 -17.77 -1.10
CA VAL A 240 -4.34 -19.00 -1.58
C VAL A 240 -5.00 -18.83 -2.95
N ASP A 241 -5.12 -17.59 -3.42
CA ASP A 241 -5.68 -17.26 -4.73
C ASP A 241 -5.09 -15.95 -5.28
N LEU A 242 -5.25 -15.74 -6.59
CA LEU A 242 -4.75 -14.57 -7.31
C LEU A 242 -5.90 -13.62 -7.67
N GLY A 243 -5.66 -12.32 -7.51
CA GLY A 243 -6.45 -11.25 -8.10
C GLY A 243 -6.35 -11.26 -9.64
N ARG A 244 -7.23 -10.50 -10.30
CA ARG A 244 -7.33 -10.45 -11.77
C ARG A 244 -6.01 -10.15 -12.48
N ASP A 245 -5.12 -9.37 -11.90
CA ASP A 245 -3.86 -8.96 -12.52
C ASP A 245 -2.75 -10.04 -12.51
N ASN A 246 -3.08 -11.25 -12.05
CA ASN A 246 -2.15 -12.36 -11.87
C ASN A 246 -0.94 -11.98 -10.98
N LYS A 247 -1.10 -11.00 -10.08
CA LYS A 247 -0.01 -10.50 -9.24
C LYS A 247 -0.42 -10.41 -7.77
N HIS A 248 -1.53 -9.76 -7.47
CA HIS A 248 -1.97 -9.49 -6.11
C HIS A 248 -2.85 -10.62 -5.55
N PRO A 249 -3.06 -10.68 -4.22
CA PRO A 249 -3.97 -11.65 -3.61
C PRO A 249 -5.40 -11.57 -4.16
N GLY A 250 -6.05 -12.73 -4.28
CA GLY A 250 -7.47 -12.82 -4.58
C GLY A 250 -8.36 -12.75 -3.32
N PRO A 251 -9.69 -12.90 -3.49
CA PRO A 251 -10.67 -12.68 -2.43
C PRO A 251 -10.56 -13.67 -1.28
N GLN A 252 -10.15 -14.92 -1.54
CA GLN A 252 -9.94 -15.89 -0.46
C GLN A 252 -8.75 -15.48 0.41
N SER A 253 -7.66 -15.03 -0.20
CA SER A 253 -6.49 -14.47 0.49
C SER A 253 -6.87 -13.22 1.30
N HIS A 254 -7.67 -12.32 0.72
CA HIS A 254 -8.21 -11.16 1.44
C HIS A 254 -9.09 -11.55 2.65
N ASN A 255 -9.90 -12.61 2.54
CA ASN A 255 -10.66 -13.15 3.68
C ASN A 255 -9.73 -13.68 4.78
N LEU A 256 -8.66 -14.40 4.42
CA LEU A 256 -7.68 -14.90 5.40
C LEU A 256 -6.99 -13.74 6.13
N ILE A 257 -6.57 -12.70 5.40
CA ILE A 257 -5.98 -11.49 5.98
C ILE A 257 -6.96 -10.81 6.94
N ALA A 258 -8.22 -10.65 6.53
CA ALA A 258 -9.27 -10.08 7.39
C ALA A 258 -9.48 -10.90 8.67
N ASN A 259 -9.37 -12.23 8.59
CA ASN A 259 -9.48 -13.11 9.75
C ASN A 259 -8.28 -12.99 10.70
N GLU A 260 -7.06 -12.82 10.18
CA GLU A 260 -5.88 -12.55 11.05
C GLU A 260 -6.04 -11.25 11.82
N ILE A 261 -6.56 -10.20 11.18
CA ILE A 261 -6.83 -8.92 11.88
C ILE A 261 -7.95 -9.10 12.92
N TYR A 262 -8.97 -9.91 12.61
CA TYR A 262 -10.09 -10.17 13.52
C TYR A 262 -9.65 -10.89 14.80
N LYS A 263 -8.67 -11.79 14.74
CA LYS A 263 -8.11 -12.48 15.91
C LYS A 263 -7.48 -11.54 16.95
N LEU A 264 -7.15 -10.30 16.56
CA LEU A 264 -6.59 -9.29 17.45
C LEU A 264 -7.65 -8.48 18.21
N GLN A 265 -8.94 -8.79 18.04
CA GLN A 265 -9.99 -8.12 18.81
C GLN A 265 -9.94 -8.61 20.27
N PRO A 266 -10.03 -7.70 21.26
CA PRO A 266 -10.27 -8.11 22.63
C PRO A 266 -11.62 -8.83 22.72
N GLU A 267 -11.68 -9.90 23.51
CA GLU A 267 -12.91 -10.64 23.84
C GLU A 267 -13.97 -9.75 24.51
#